data_AF-A3D249-F1
#
_entry.id   AF-A3D249-F1
#
_cell.length_a   1.000
_cell.length_b   1.000
_cell.length_c   1.000
_cell.angle_alpha   90.00
_cell.angle_beta   90.00
_cell.angle_gamma   90.00
#
_symmetry.space_group_name_H-M   'P 1'
#
loop_
_entity.id
_entity.type
_entity.pdbx_description
1 polymer ?
#
loop_
_entity_poly.entity_id
_entity_poly.type
_entity_poly.pdbx_seq_one_letter_code
_entity_poly.pdbx_strand_id
1 'polypeptide(L)'
;MFQTIKDKFAMVAIALLTIAVIASGAMWAVTAGQLSTANTNLTNAIAAKTLLQTDLNNATVALKAAEIEKDRLRLDAALTAKTLTVREQERNKVATVLQETKAKATAVIEGSTDEAIKKWANSGVPYELNQLLKHAAYCANRNSQYDAICHAATRTVELLPSARLQRQDKQRFIPLRASTERRNC
;
A
#
# COMPACT_ATOMS: atom_id res chain seq x y z
N MET A 1 6.54 -73.44 85.80
CA MET A 1 5.41 -72.55 85.41
C MET A 1 5.86 -71.16 84.96
N PHE A 2 6.87 -70.53 85.60
CA PHE A 2 7.36 -69.20 85.21
C PHE A 2 8.13 -69.15 83.87
N GLN A 3 8.88 -70.20 83.50
CA GLN A 3 9.58 -70.28 82.20
C GLN A 3 8.62 -70.31 81.01
N THR A 4 7.55 -71.10 81.09
CA THR A 4 6.52 -71.19 80.05
C THR A 4 5.74 -69.88 79.84
N ILE A 5 5.63 -69.03 80.86
CA ILE A 5 4.99 -67.71 80.75
C ILE A 5 5.94 -66.69 80.10
N LYS A 6 7.23 -66.72 80.45
CA LYS A 6 8.27 -65.89 79.83
C LYS A 6 8.43 -66.17 78.33
N ASP A 7 8.44 -67.44 77.93
CA ASP A 7 8.56 -67.80 76.51
C ASP A 7 7.36 -67.36 75.68
N LYS A 8 6.14 -67.45 76.23
CA LYS A 8 4.93 -66.93 75.56
C LYS A 8 4.97 -65.41 75.42
N PHE A 9 5.44 -64.69 76.44
CA PHE A 9 5.63 -63.23 76.36
C PHE A 9 6.70 -62.85 75.32
N ALA A 10 7.82 -63.56 75.28
CA ALA A 10 8.88 -63.34 74.30
C ALA A 10 8.37 -63.57 72.86
N MET A 11 7.61 -64.64 72.63
CA MET A 11 7.02 -64.94 71.32
C MET A 11 6.05 -63.85 70.86
N VAL A 12 5.17 -63.36 71.74
CA VAL A 12 4.24 -62.27 71.43
C VAL A 12 4.99 -60.96 71.15
N ALA A 13 6.04 -60.65 71.92
CA ALA A 13 6.85 -59.46 71.72
C ALA A 13 7.59 -59.49 70.37
N ILE A 14 8.15 -60.64 69.98
CA ILE A 14 8.80 -60.81 68.67
C ILE A 14 7.77 -60.66 67.55
N ALA A 15 6.59 -61.29 67.67
CA ALA A 15 5.52 -61.16 66.68
C ALA A 15 5.10 -59.70 66.49
N LEU A 16 4.89 -58.95 67.59
CA LEU A 16 4.56 -57.52 67.52
C LEU A 16 5.67 -56.68 66.88
N LEU A 17 6.94 -56.95 67.21
CA LEU A 17 8.09 -56.29 66.59
C LEU A 17 8.14 -56.54 65.08
N THR A 18 7.91 -57.78 64.64
CA THR A 18 7.88 -58.09 63.19
C THR A 18 6.76 -57.35 62.47
N ILE A 19 5.57 -57.27 63.06
CA ILE A 19 4.44 -56.52 62.50
C ILE A 19 4.77 -55.03 62.45
N ALA A 20 5.39 -54.47 63.49
CA ALA A 20 5.77 -53.06 63.54
C ALA A 20 6.80 -52.69 62.46
N VAL A 21 7.78 -53.56 62.21
CA VAL A 21 8.79 -53.36 61.15
C VAL A 21 8.14 -53.40 59.76
N ILE A 22 7.26 -54.39 59.51
CA ILE A 22 6.55 -54.50 58.23
C ILE A 22 5.64 -53.29 57.99
N ALA A 23 4.85 -52.89 59.01
CA ALA A 23 3.97 -51.74 58.92
C ALA A 23 4.74 -50.43 58.67
N SER A 24 5.86 -50.25 59.36
CA SER A 24 6.74 -49.08 59.16
C SER A 24 7.35 -49.05 57.76
N GLY A 25 7.78 -50.19 57.23
CA GLY A 25 8.30 -50.30 55.86
C GLY A 25 7.25 -49.98 54.80
N ALA A 26 6.02 -50.47 54.97
CA ALA A 26 4.90 -50.15 54.09
C ALA A 26 4.54 -48.66 54.13
N MET A 27 4.49 -48.05 55.32
CA MET A 27 4.24 -46.61 55.46
C MET A 27 5.32 -45.78 54.77
N TRP A 28 6.60 -46.15 54.92
CA TRP A 28 7.71 -45.48 54.23
C TRP A 28 7.61 -45.55 52.71
N ALA A 29 7.22 -46.70 52.15
CA ALA A 29 7.04 -46.85 50.72
C ALA A 29 5.92 -45.93 50.20
N VAL A 30 4.80 -45.83 50.93
CA VAL A 30 3.68 -44.95 50.58
C VAL A 30 4.09 -43.47 50.66
N THR A 31 4.76 -43.05 51.74
CA THR A 31 5.19 -41.65 51.88
C THR A 31 6.24 -41.27 50.84
N ALA A 32 7.18 -42.16 50.51
CA ALA A 32 8.14 -41.93 49.43
C ALA A 32 7.45 -41.79 48.06
N GLY A 33 6.44 -42.61 47.76
CA GLY A 33 5.65 -42.52 46.54
C GLY A 33 4.84 -41.21 46.45
N GLN A 34 4.23 -40.78 47.56
CA GLN A 34 3.52 -39.51 47.63
C GLN A 34 4.46 -38.32 47.47
N LEU A 35 5.64 -38.36 48.10
CA LEU A 35 6.66 -37.31 47.98
C LEU A 35 7.19 -37.21 46.54
N SER A 36 7.43 -38.35 45.90
CA SER A 36 7.84 -38.41 44.49
C SER A 36 6.78 -37.77 43.59
N THR A 37 5.51 -38.14 43.77
CA THR A 37 4.38 -37.59 43.00
C THR A 37 4.18 -36.09 43.25
N ALA A 38 4.33 -35.64 44.49
CA ALA A 38 4.26 -34.22 44.81
C ALA A 38 5.39 -33.43 44.13
N ASN A 39 6.61 -34.00 44.09
CA ASN A 39 7.75 -33.38 43.45
C ASN A 39 7.60 -33.31 41.91
N THR A 40 7.06 -34.34 41.28
CA THR A 40 6.74 -34.31 39.84
C THR A 40 5.65 -33.29 39.53
N ASN A 41 4.60 -33.20 40.37
CA ASN A 41 3.57 -32.18 40.21
C ASN A 41 4.12 -30.76 40.40
N LEU A 42 5.03 -30.56 41.35
CA LEU A 42 5.67 -29.26 41.59
C LEU A 42 6.55 -28.85 40.41
N THR A 43 7.35 -29.76 39.88
CA THR A 43 8.18 -29.50 38.68
C THR A 43 7.33 -29.20 37.44
N ASN A 44 6.24 -29.96 37.23
CA ASN A 44 5.28 -29.68 36.16
C ASN A 44 4.62 -28.31 36.33
N ALA A 45 4.23 -27.94 37.55
CA ALA A 45 3.62 -26.64 37.83
C ALA A 45 4.61 -25.48 37.60
N ILE A 46 5.89 -25.66 37.95
CA ILE A 46 6.95 -24.69 37.63
C ILE A 46 7.10 -24.53 36.12
N ALA A 47 7.18 -25.64 35.38
CA ALA A 47 7.29 -25.61 33.93
C ALA A 47 6.09 -24.89 33.28
N ALA A 48 4.86 -25.22 33.69
CA ALA A 48 3.65 -24.56 33.21
C ALA A 48 3.65 -23.06 33.52
N LYS A 49 4.08 -22.66 34.72
CA LYS A 49 4.22 -21.24 35.08
C LYS A 49 5.24 -20.52 34.19
N THR A 50 6.38 -21.13 33.92
CA THR A 50 7.39 -20.52 33.03
C THR A 50 6.87 -20.36 31.61
N LEU A 51 6.14 -21.35 31.10
CA LEU A 51 5.52 -21.30 29.77
C LEU A 51 4.48 -20.19 29.68
N LEU A 52 3.59 -20.09 30.68
CA LEU A 52 2.60 -19.01 30.77
C LEU A 52 3.25 -17.62 30.86
N GLN A 53 4.38 -17.50 31.58
CA GLN A 53 5.12 -16.24 31.63
C GLN A 53 5.75 -15.88 30.28
N THR A 54 6.31 -16.87 29.57
CA THR A 54 6.83 -16.67 28.21
C THR A 54 5.73 -16.27 27.23
N ASP A 55 4.59 -16.95 27.27
CA ASP A 55 3.44 -16.63 26.41
C ASP A 55 2.88 -15.24 26.71
N LEU A 56 2.79 -14.87 27.99
CA LEU A 56 2.36 -13.52 28.39
C LEU A 56 3.32 -12.44 27.88
N ASN A 57 4.64 -12.68 27.97
CA ASN A 57 5.65 -11.76 27.45
C ASN A 57 5.54 -11.65 25.92
N ASN A 58 5.41 -12.77 25.22
CA ASN A 58 5.26 -12.80 23.76
C ASN A 58 4.00 -12.08 23.31
N ALA A 59 2.86 -12.35 23.95
CA ALA A 59 1.60 -11.67 23.68
C ALA A 59 1.70 -10.16 23.93
N THR A 60 2.39 -9.74 25.00
CA THR A 60 2.63 -8.32 25.31
C THR A 60 3.48 -7.64 24.24
N VAL A 61 4.54 -8.30 23.75
CA VAL A 61 5.38 -7.78 22.67
C VAL A 61 4.58 -7.67 21.37
N ALA A 62 3.82 -8.70 21.02
CA ALA A 62 2.98 -8.71 19.82
C ALA A 62 1.91 -7.61 19.88
N LEU A 63 1.28 -7.40 21.04
CA LEU A 63 0.27 -6.36 21.22
C LEU A 63 0.87 -4.96 21.02
N LYS A 64 2.04 -4.68 21.60
CA LYS A 64 2.74 -3.40 21.40
C LYS A 64 3.13 -3.18 19.93
N ALA A 65 3.59 -4.22 19.25
CA ALA A 65 3.92 -4.13 17.83
C ALA A 65 2.67 -3.82 16.97
N ALA A 66 1.56 -4.49 17.25
CA ALA A 66 0.29 -4.26 16.57
C ALA A 66 -0.27 -2.85 16.83
N GLU A 67 -0.08 -2.30 18.02
CA GLU A 67 -0.51 -0.94 18.35
C GLU A 67 0.29 0.12 17.58
N ILE A 68 1.61 -0.06 17.47
CA ILE A 68 2.48 0.80 16.64
C ILE A 68 2.08 0.71 15.16
N GLU A 69 1.81 -0.49 14.66
CA GLU A 69 1.40 -0.69 13.27
C GLU A 69 0.04 -0.05 12.96
N LYS A 70 -0.92 -0.15 13.88
CA LYS A 70 -2.21 0.53 13.78
C LYS A 70 -2.05 2.04 13.67
N ASP A 71 -1.16 2.64 14.45
CA ASP A 71 -0.92 4.09 14.38
C ASP A 71 -0.27 4.50 13.05
N ARG A 72 0.66 3.69 12.53
CA ARG A 72 1.22 3.89 11.18
C ARG A 72 0.15 3.81 10.10
N LEU A 73 -0.68 2.78 10.13
CA LEU A 73 -1.78 2.61 9.17
C LEU A 73 -2.78 3.76 9.21
N ARG A 74 -3.03 4.34 10.39
CA ARG A 74 -3.89 5.54 10.52
C ARG A 74 -3.28 6.76 9.85
N LEU A 75 -1.97 6.98 10.01
CA LEU A 75 -1.27 8.07 9.33
C LEU A 75 -1.29 7.89 7.81
N ASP A 76 -0.99 6.69 7.32
CA ASP A 76 -1.01 6.38 5.89
C ASP A 76 -2.41 6.50 5.29
N ALA A 77 -3.44 6.06 6.00
CA ALA A 77 -4.83 6.22 5.59
C ALA A 77 -5.22 7.71 5.51
N ALA A 78 -4.81 8.53 6.49
CA ALA A 78 -5.06 9.97 6.49
C ALA A 78 -4.36 10.69 5.33
N LEU A 79 -3.10 10.32 5.06
CA LEU A 79 -2.36 10.85 3.91
C LEU A 79 -3.03 10.44 2.59
N THR A 80 -3.40 9.17 2.45
CA THR A 80 -4.09 8.66 1.25
C THR A 80 -5.42 9.38 1.04
N ALA A 81 -6.24 9.52 2.10
CA ALA A 81 -7.49 10.26 2.03
C ALA A 81 -7.28 11.71 1.57
N LYS A 82 -6.26 12.40 2.10
CA LYS A 82 -5.88 13.75 1.67
C LYS A 82 -5.46 13.79 0.19
N THR A 83 -4.71 12.81 -0.29
CA THR A 83 -4.34 12.78 -1.72
C THR A 83 -5.54 12.55 -2.63
N LEU A 84 -6.53 11.76 -2.19
CA LEU A 84 -7.75 11.51 -2.93
C LEU A 84 -8.64 12.75 -2.99
N THR A 85 -8.82 13.47 -1.88
CA THR A 85 -9.60 14.71 -1.88
C THR A 85 -8.99 15.78 -2.78
N VAL A 86 -7.66 15.92 -2.78
CA VAL A 86 -6.96 16.84 -3.70
C VAL A 86 -7.18 16.42 -5.16
N ARG A 87 -7.05 15.13 -5.48
CA ARG A 87 -7.30 14.64 -6.85
C ARG A 87 -8.72 14.88 -7.32
N GLU A 88 -9.69 14.70 -6.44
CA GLU A 88 -11.10 14.95 -6.76
C GLU A 88 -11.35 16.44 -6.99
N GLN A 89 -10.75 17.31 -6.18
CA GLN A 89 -10.85 18.76 -6.38
C GLN A 89 -10.22 19.20 -7.71
N GLU A 90 -9.04 18.69 -8.07
CA GLU A 90 -8.40 18.99 -9.34
C GLU A 90 -9.22 18.46 -10.53
N ARG A 91 -9.80 17.26 -10.42
CA ARG A 91 -10.73 16.73 -11.43
C ARG A 91 -11.94 17.64 -11.64
N ASN A 92 -12.51 18.13 -10.56
CA ASN A 92 -13.65 19.05 -10.64
C ASN A 92 -13.26 20.37 -11.33
N LYS A 93 -12.10 20.95 -11.00
CA LYS A 93 -11.59 22.16 -11.69
C LYS A 93 -11.38 21.91 -13.19
N VAL A 94 -10.79 20.78 -13.56
CA VAL A 94 -10.58 20.45 -14.98
C VAL A 94 -11.92 20.27 -15.69
N ALA A 95 -12.90 19.64 -15.05
CA ALA A 95 -14.25 19.46 -15.59
C ALA A 95 -14.97 20.81 -15.81
N THR A 96 -14.86 21.75 -14.87
CA THR A 96 -15.45 23.09 -15.03
C THR A 96 -14.79 23.88 -16.15
N VAL A 97 -13.45 23.89 -16.20
CA VAL A 97 -12.69 24.55 -17.28
C VAL A 97 -13.05 23.95 -18.65
N LEU A 98 -13.19 22.62 -18.73
CA LEU A 98 -13.61 21.95 -19.95
C LEU A 98 -15.03 22.37 -20.39
N GLN A 99 -15.98 22.49 -19.46
CA GLN A 99 -17.32 22.96 -19.78
C GLN A 99 -17.33 24.42 -20.25
N GLU A 100 -16.58 25.30 -19.58
CA GLU A 100 -16.49 26.71 -19.98
C GLU A 100 -15.82 26.88 -21.35
N THR A 101 -14.73 26.17 -21.59
CA THR A 101 -14.03 26.20 -22.89
C THR A 101 -14.89 25.64 -24.00
N LYS A 102 -15.64 24.56 -23.74
CA LYS A 102 -16.62 24.01 -24.69
C LYS A 102 -17.71 25.04 -25.00
N ALA A 103 -18.29 25.68 -23.99
CA ALA A 103 -19.32 26.70 -24.19
C ALA A 103 -18.81 27.89 -25.01
N LYS A 104 -17.59 28.38 -24.73
CA LYS A 104 -16.94 29.45 -25.50
C LYS A 104 -16.68 29.02 -26.95
N ALA A 105 -16.17 27.80 -27.16
CA ALA A 105 -15.93 27.27 -28.50
C ALA A 105 -17.22 27.15 -29.30
N THR A 106 -18.30 26.62 -28.70
CA THR A 106 -19.62 26.55 -29.33
C THR A 106 -20.13 27.93 -29.71
N ALA A 107 -20.05 28.92 -28.82
CA ALA A 107 -20.49 30.28 -29.12
C ALA A 107 -19.73 30.92 -30.30
N VAL A 108 -18.41 30.67 -30.42
CA VAL A 108 -17.61 31.15 -31.56
C VAL A 108 -18.04 30.46 -32.87
N ILE A 109 -18.30 29.16 -32.83
CA ILE A 109 -18.69 28.38 -34.01
C ILE A 109 -20.09 28.79 -34.49
N GLU A 110 -21.05 28.91 -33.57
CA GLU A 110 -22.43 29.29 -33.87
C GLU A 110 -22.56 30.75 -34.32
N GLY A 111 -21.79 31.66 -33.69
CA GLY A 111 -21.75 33.08 -34.02
C GLY A 111 -20.96 33.42 -35.29
N SER A 112 -20.20 32.49 -35.86
CA SER A 112 -19.43 32.72 -37.08
C SER A 112 -20.32 32.78 -38.32
N THR A 113 -20.09 33.76 -39.20
CA THR A 113 -20.68 33.83 -40.53
C THR A 113 -19.84 33.13 -41.60
N ASP A 114 -18.63 32.68 -41.25
CA ASP A 114 -17.70 32.01 -42.16
C ASP A 114 -18.05 30.53 -42.32
N GLU A 115 -18.42 30.13 -43.55
CA GLU A 115 -18.71 28.74 -43.89
C GLU A 115 -17.53 27.80 -43.68
N ALA A 116 -16.29 28.27 -43.84
CA ALA A 116 -15.10 27.46 -43.62
C ALA A 116 -14.97 27.06 -42.14
N ILE A 117 -15.28 27.98 -41.22
CA ILE A 117 -15.27 27.73 -39.77
C ILE A 117 -16.36 26.73 -39.38
N LYS A 118 -17.58 26.86 -39.93
CA LYS A 118 -18.67 25.90 -39.69
C LYS A 118 -18.36 24.50 -40.24
N LYS A 119 -17.76 24.44 -41.43
CA LYS A 119 -17.34 23.18 -42.06
C LYS A 119 -16.23 22.49 -41.28
N TRP A 120 -15.25 23.25 -40.78
CA TRP A 120 -14.18 22.73 -39.93
C TRP A 120 -14.72 22.20 -38.60
N ALA A 121 -15.61 22.93 -37.93
CA ALA A 121 -16.20 22.51 -36.66
C ALA A 121 -16.98 21.20 -36.75
N ASN A 122 -17.63 20.94 -37.89
CA ASN A 122 -18.36 19.70 -38.17
C ASN A 122 -17.47 18.59 -38.74
N SER A 123 -16.20 18.88 -39.06
CA SER A 123 -15.26 17.84 -39.46
C SER A 123 -14.80 17.08 -38.23
N GLY A 124 -15.02 15.77 -38.22
CA GLY A 124 -14.57 14.91 -37.13
C GLY A 124 -13.05 15.01 -36.96
N VAL A 125 -12.58 15.02 -35.71
CA VAL A 125 -11.14 14.99 -35.43
C VAL A 125 -10.56 13.67 -35.96
N PRO A 126 -9.55 13.69 -36.84
CA PRO A 126 -8.91 12.47 -37.33
C PRO A 126 -8.41 11.59 -36.19
N TYR A 127 -8.52 10.27 -36.35
CA TYR A 127 -8.20 9.30 -35.31
C TYR A 127 -6.76 9.45 -34.79
N GLU A 128 -5.82 9.67 -35.72
CA GLU A 128 -4.39 9.81 -35.46
C GLU A 128 -4.09 11.04 -34.60
N LEU A 129 -4.79 12.15 -34.86
CA LEU A 129 -4.66 13.38 -34.09
C LEU A 129 -5.21 13.19 -32.67
N ASN A 130 -6.34 12.50 -32.53
CA ASN A 130 -6.92 12.18 -31.22
C ASN A 130 -5.99 11.24 -30.42
N GLN A 131 -5.37 10.27 -31.08
CA GLN A 131 -4.41 9.37 -30.45
C GLN A 131 -3.15 10.13 -29.98
N LEU A 132 -2.65 11.07 -30.79
CA LEU A 132 -1.53 11.93 -30.43
C LEU A 132 -1.86 12.84 -29.23
N LEU A 133 -3.06 13.44 -29.21
CA LEU A 133 -3.53 14.26 -28.09
C LEU A 133 -3.63 13.45 -26.79
N LYS A 134 -4.12 12.20 -26.86
CA LYS A 134 -4.14 11.29 -25.71
C LYS A 134 -2.74 10.96 -25.22
N HIS A 135 -1.81 10.68 -26.14
CA HIS A 135 -0.42 10.41 -25.80
C HIS A 135 0.27 11.61 -25.16
N ALA A 136 0.06 12.81 -25.71
CA ALA A 136 0.57 14.05 -25.14
C ALA A 136 0.01 14.32 -23.73
N ALA A 137 -1.30 14.11 -23.54
CA ALA A 137 -1.93 14.24 -22.23
C ALA A 137 -1.41 13.20 -21.22
N TYR A 138 -1.17 11.96 -21.69
CA TYR A 138 -0.55 10.91 -20.88
C TYR A 138 0.85 11.32 -20.42
N CYS A 139 1.68 11.83 -21.32
CA CYS A 139 3.04 12.24 -20.98
C CYS A 139 3.13 13.54 -20.18
N ALA A 140 2.11 14.41 -20.27
CA ALA A 140 1.98 15.59 -19.40
C ALA A 140 1.54 15.24 -17.97
N ASN A 141 1.05 14.02 -17.74
CA ASN A 141 0.72 13.55 -16.39
C ASN A 141 2.00 13.27 -15.61
N ARG A 142 2.14 13.91 -14.45
CA ARG A 142 3.32 13.80 -13.58
C ARG A 142 3.69 12.37 -13.19
N ASN A 143 2.71 11.47 -13.11
CA ASN A 143 2.96 10.06 -12.77
C ASN A 143 3.54 9.26 -13.95
N SER A 144 3.33 9.72 -15.18
CA SER A 144 3.67 9.01 -16.42
C SER A 144 4.75 9.71 -17.24
N GLN A 145 5.17 10.92 -16.83
CA GLN A 145 6.19 11.72 -17.53
C GLN A 145 7.56 11.03 -17.63
N TYR A 146 7.83 10.06 -16.75
CA TYR A 146 9.08 9.28 -16.72
C TYR A 146 8.98 7.94 -17.45
N ASP A 147 7.83 7.62 -18.04
CA ASP A 147 7.69 6.37 -18.79
C ASP A 147 8.57 6.42 -20.05
N ALA A 148 9.12 5.26 -20.44
CA ALA A 148 9.99 5.11 -21.62
C ALA A 148 9.40 5.76 -22.88
N ILE A 149 8.07 5.67 -23.03
CA ILE A 149 7.29 6.21 -24.16
C ILE A 149 7.14 7.73 -24.17
N CYS A 150 7.45 8.40 -23.05
CA CYS A 150 7.31 9.85 -22.86
C CYS A 150 8.65 10.61 -22.94
N HIS A 151 9.79 9.91 -22.97
CA HIS A 151 11.11 10.52 -23.14
C HIS A 151 11.28 11.27 -24.47
N ALA A 152 10.59 10.83 -25.53
CA ALA A 152 10.60 11.53 -26.81
C ALA A 152 9.83 12.87 -26.76
N ALA A 153 8.78 12.96 -25.95
CA ALA A 153 7.95 14.15 -25.80
C ALA A 153 8.58 15.23 -24.89
N THR A 154 9.53 14.85 -24.03
CA THR A 154 10.25 15.79 -23.15
C THR A 154 11.32 16.59 -23.88
N ARG A 155 11.81 16.12 -25.03
CA ARG A 155 12.80 16.85 -25.86
C ARG A 155 12.19 17.94 -26.75
N THR A 156 10.86 17.97 -26.90
CA THR A 156 10.16 18.95 -27.76
C THR A 156 9.47 20.05 -26.94
N VAL A 157 10.10 20.50 -25.84
CA VAL A 157 9.82 21.83 -25.28
C VAL A 157 10.74 22.87 -25.95
N GLU A 158 11.01 22.72 -27.25
CA GLU A 158 11.23 23.90 -28.07
C GLU A 158 9.85 24.52 -28.28
N LEU A 159 9.68 25.73 -27.76
CA LEU A 159 8.51 26.55 -27.99
C LEU A 159 8.11 26.43 -29.46
N LEU A 160 6.89 26.00 -29.75
CA LEU A 160 6.25 26.32 -31.03
C LEU A 160 6.45 27.82 -31.22
N PRO A 161 7.22 28.27 -32.23
CA PRO A 161 7.43 29.68 -32.45
C PRO A 161 6.05 30.26 -32.72
N SER A 162 5.57 31.04 -31.76
CA SER A 162 4.42 31.90 -31.95
C SER A 162 4.62 32.67 -33.25
N ALA A 163 3.76 32.40 -34.23
CA ALA A 163 3.47 33.25 -35.37
C ALA A 163 4.68 33.98 -36.01
N ARG A 164 5.53 33.23 -36.74
CA ARG A 164 6.30 33.78 -37.89
C ARG A 164 5.81 33.24 -39.23
N LEU A 165 4.50 33.08 -39.37
CA LEU A 165 3.76 33.07 -40.63
C LEU A 165 2.73 34.20 -40.44
N GLN A 166 2.71 35.38 -41.06
CA GLN A 166 3.25 35.85 -42.33
C GLN A 166 3.76 37.29 -42.13
N ARG A 167 5.07 37.52 -42.25
CA ARG A 167 5.63 38.84 -42.59
C ARG A 167 6.70 38.69 -43.67
N GLN A 168 6.45 37.75 -44.58
CA GLN A 168 7.38 37.34 -45.62
C GLN A 168 6.70 37.30 -47.00
N ASP A 169 5.65 38.11 -47.20
CA ASP A 169 5.04 38.37 -48.50
C ASP A 169 5.15 39.85 -48.87
N LYS A 170 6.34 40.45 -48.65
CA LYS A 170 6.61 41.83 -49.09
C LYS A 170 7.97 42.06 -49.73
N GLN A 171 8.85 41.07 -49.84
CA GLN A 171 10.17 41.30 -50.46
C GLN A 171 10.69 40.04 -51.15
N ARG A 172 10.22 39.80 -52.38
CA ARG A 172 11.00 39.30 -53.55
C ARG A 172 10.06 39.07 -54.73
N PHE A 173 9.63 40.14 -55.37
CA PHE A 173 9.56 40.15 -56.83
C PHE A 173 10.65 41.10 -57.31
N ILE A 174 11.67 40.51 -57.92
CA ILE A 174 12.78 41.19 -58.59
C ILE A 174 12.21 41.86 -59.86
N PRO A 175 12.57 43.12 -60.15
CA PRO A 175 12.05 43.86 -61.29
C PRO A 175 12.65 43.31 -62.60
N LEU A 176 11.80 42.88 -63.52
CA LEU A 176 12.19 42.77 -64.93
C LEU A 176 11.99 44.15 -65.58
N ARG A 177 13.14 44.75 -65.87
CA ARG A 177 13.36 45.97 -66.64
C ARG A 177 12.54 46.00 -67.94
N ALA A 178 12.02 47.18 -68.24
CA ALA A 178 11.32 47.54 -69.45
C ALA A 178 12.10 47.19 -70.73
N SER A 179 11.40 46.58 -71.69
CA SER A 179 11.70 46.66 -73.13
C SER A 179 10.58 47.48 -73.76
N THR A 180 10.95 48.67 -74.18
CA THR A 180 10.25 49.48 -75.18
C THR A 180 10.25 48.73 -76.51
N GLU A 181 9.08 48.50 -77.10
CA GLU A 181 8.96 48.44 -78.56
C GLU A 181 7.60 48.99 -79.02
N ARG A 182 7.61 50.26 -79.45
CA ARG A 182 6.68 50.77 -80.47
C ARG A 182 7.22 50.37 -81.84
N ARG A 183 6.42 49.70 -82.67
CA ARG A 183 5.93 50.24 -83.96
C ARG A 183 5.27 49.18 -84.87
N ASN A 184 4.14 49.61 -85.43
CA ASN A 184 3.65 49.44 -86.80
C ASN A 184 3.30 48.02 -87.30
N CYS A 185 1.99 47.80 -87.50
CA CYS A 185 1.35 47.84 -88.82
C CYS A 185 -0.12 48.27 -88.64
#